data_AF-A0A2T2TBF6-F1
#
_entry.id   AF-A0A2T2TBF6-F1
#
_cell.length_a   1.000
_cell.length_b   1.000
_cell.length_c   1.000
_cell.angle_alpha   90.00
_cell.angle_beta   90.00
_cell.angle_gamma   90.00
#
_symmetry.space_group_name_H-M   'P 1'
#
loop_
_entity.id
_entity.type
_entity.pdbx_description
1 polymer ?
#
loop_
_entity_poly.entity_id
_entity_poly.type
_entity_poly.pdbx_seq_one_letter_code
_entity_poly.pdbx_strand_id
1 'polypeptide(L)'
;MTIQALFRSILGLFLCALLAFGPEAVHGQSGMRSVKGMSTGGGTSVPDTGPAALYSNPANLTVGSETHSLEIQLFRVGAYHGGDFYQFEHIDPLFYNNQELLSSDEQKATLDKWFGNDQQTASTYLEVVPLSVTYRPSSASWAAGFGVRGRAFQTSAIDKGIFDVLLRGTGEDRSVPINGRTRVYGTVDLAGAFSYRFSSVPLSIGVSPRVIFGTSFADGALTSRATVSGDSLIHRFDYTSRAAGPVSTGLFDTFNAFSSDPMNDVIGGSSGIAGIGGGMDLGATYTVRPDLHVSASITDLGRIKWTQDAQTVTPSNNVFRFEGVSLDSDQLSEEYDGDTGQYIEDQIDSLARDAYEGVERDRSSFTTGLPTTLHVGSTWDRGIVTLNGGVSVGLNEDAGSVPDPAAVHVGGTLNLGPFPIRAGARFSGTQAVALSGGVGLDVGFYRFDVGASITPNTSTLGSGARYAVSLSLATIRF
;
A
#
# COMPACT_ATOMS: atom_id res chain seq x y z
N MET A 1 18.20 -6.38 34.78
CA MET A 1 17.74 -5.41 33.75
C MET A 1 16.37 -4.87 34.17
N THR A 2 16.03 -3.58 34.00
CA THR A 2 14.71 -3.04 34.40
C THR A 2 13.60 -3.60 33.52
N ILE A 3 12.37 -3.74 34.04
CA ILE A 3 11.16 -4.17 33.29
C ILE A 3 11.02 -3.44 31.93
N GLN A 4 11.51 -2.20 31.82
CA GLN A 4 11.61 -1.45 30.57
C GLN A 4 12.49 -2.08 29.47
N ALA A 5 13.59 -2.75 29.82
CA ALA A 5 14.50 -3.36 28.85
C ALA A 5 13.93 -4.68 28.31
N LEU A 6 13.27 -5.46 29.17
CA LEU A 6 12.48 -6.63 28.80
C LEU A 6 11.28 -6.24 27.92
N PHE A 7 10.62 -5.13 28.27
CA PHE A 7 9.53 -4.57 27.46
C PHE A 7 10.02 -4.16 26.08
N ARG A 8 11.23 -3.62 25.93
CA ARG A 8 11.83 -3.31 24.61
C ARG A 8 12.12 -4.57 23.79
N SER A 9 12.55 -5.66 24.42
CA SER A 9 12.79 -6.93 23.72
C SER A 9 11.47 -7.60 23.29
N ILE A 10 10.46 -7.65 24.18
CA ILE A 10 9.12 -8.18 23.88
C ILE A 10 8.39 -7.30 22.86
N LEU A 11 8.54 -5.98 22.94
CA LEU A 11 8.00 -5.05 21.96
C LEU A 11 8.74 -5.14 20.61
N GLY A 12 10.05 -5.39 20.61
CA GLY A 12 10.82 -5.68 19.41
C GLY A 12 10.36 -6.98 18.75
N LEU A 13 10.18 -8.05 19.54
CA LEU A 13 9.58 -9.32 19.14
C LEU A 13 8.16 -9.15 18.60
N PHE A 14 7.35 -8.33 19.24
CA PHE A 14 5.96 -8.04 18.88
C PHE A 14 5.85 -7.13 17.65
N LEU A 15 6.72 -6.12 17.50
CA LEU A 15 6.87 -5.29 16.29
C LEU A 15 7.36 -6.14 15.10
N CYS A 16 8.28 -7.08 15.33
CA CYS A 16 8.76 -8.03 14.33
C CYS A 16 7.71 -9.10 13.98
N ALA A 17 6.90 -9.55 14.95
CA ALA A 17 5.76 -10.44 14.71
C ALA A 17 4.60 -9.71 13.99
N LEU A 18 4.41 -8.41 14.24
CA LEU A 18 3.48 -7.57 13.48
C LEU A 18 3.85 -7.43 12.00
N LEU A 19 5.15 -7.51 11.67
CA LEU A 19 5.62 -7.62 10.29
C LEU A 19 5.28 -8.99 9.64
N ALA A 20 4.82 -9.95 10.43
CA ALA A 20 4.40 -11.28 10.01
C ALA A 20 2.89 -11.58 10.24
N PHE A 21 2.10 -10.75 10.94
CA PHE A 21 0.72 -11.04 11.40
C PHE A 21 -0.17 -9.74 11.68
N GLY A 22 -1.32 -9.45 10.99
CA GLY A 22 -2.56 -8.60 11.21
C GLY A 22 -3.90 -8.73 10.29
N PRO A 23 -5.19 -8.69 10.76
CA PRO A 23 -6.49 -9.27 10.24
C PRO A 23 -7.10 -8.83 8.87
N GLU A 24 -8.41 -8.59 8.73
CA GLU A 24 -9.18 -8.80 7.47
C GLU A 24 -9.25 -7.62 6.48
N ALA A 25 -9.02 -6.37 6.89
CA ALA A 25 -9.12 -5.20 6.02
C ALA A 25 -7.89 -4.29 6.13
N VAL A 26 -7.30 -3.91 4.99
CA VAL A 26 -6.21 -2.95 4.91
C VAL A 26 -6.46 -2.16 3.64
N HIS A 27 -6.70 -0.87 3.83
CA HIS A 27 -6.93 0.04 2.73
C HIS A 27 -5.59 0.66 2.33
N GLY A 28 -5.30 0.76 1.04
CA GLY A 28 -4.05 1.36 0.58
C GLY A 28 -4.29 2.07 -0.74
N GLN A 29 -3.86 3.31 -0.91
CA GLN A 29 -4.38 4.13 -2.02
C GLN A 29 -3.99 3.61 -3.41
N SER A 30 -4.95 3.60 -4.37
CA SER A 30 -4.66 3.11 -5.73
C SER A 30 -3.52 3.85 -6.42
N GLY A 31 -2.72 3.06 -7.13
CA GLY A 31 -1.42 3.41 -7.68
C GLY A 31 -1.40 4.58 -8.66
N MET A 32 -0.18 4.96 -9.03
CA MET A 32 0.09 5.97 -10.05
C MET A 32 -0.18 5.40 -11.44
N ARG A 33 -1.21 5.89 -12.11
CA ARG A 33 -1.66 5.31 -13.40
C ARG A 33 -0.93 5.90 -14.60
N SER A 34 -0.46 7.13 -14.45
CA SER A 34 0.33 7.89 -15.43
C SER A 34 1.06 9.03 -14.71
N VAL A 35 2.12 9.57 -15.33
CA VAL A 35 2.82 10.75 -14.78
C VAL A 35 1.87 11.95 -14.75
N LYS A 36 1.12 12.18 -15.84
CA LYS A 36 0.17 13.29 -15.98
C LYS A 36 -0.99 13.21 -14.98
N GLY A 37 -1.56 12.02 -14.79
CA GLY A 37 -2.59 11.78 -13.80
C GLY A 37 -2.10 12.07 -12.39
N MET A 38 -0.87 11.66 -12.06
CA MET A 38 -0.27 12.02 -10.78
C MET A 38 0.01 13.53 -10.64
N SER A 39 0.59 14.19 -11.65
CA SER A 39 0.83 15.64 -11.63
C SER A 39 -0.42 16.51 -11.52
N THR A 40 -1.60 15.94 -11.74
CA THR A 40 -2.90 16.61 -11.69
C THR A 40 -3.81 16.09 -10.57
N GLY A 41 -3.24 15.51 -9.51
CA GLY A 41 -3.99 15.09 -8.30
C GLY A 41 -4.36 13.60 -8.24
N GLY A 42 -3.79 12.76 -9.10
CA GLY A 42 -4.02 11.30 -9.10
C GLY A 42 -5.31 10.89 -9.82
N GLY A 43 -5.70 11.63 -10.86
CA GLY A 43 -6.88 11.38 -11.67
C GLY A 43 -6.61 10.66 -12.99
N THR A 44 -7.59 9.90 -13.48
CA THR A 44 -7.61 9.45 -14.88
C THR A 44 -8.20 10.55 -15.75
N SER A 45 -7.35 11.41 -16.32
CA SER A 45 -7.81 12.44 -17.24
C SER A 45 -8.08 11.81 -18.62
N VAL A 46 -9.13 12.22 -19.35
CA VAL A 46 -9.35 11.80 -20.75
C VAL A 46 -8.12 12.03 -21.66
N PRO A 47 -7.31 13.08 -21.45
CA PRO A 47 -6.05 13.30 -22.14
C PRO A 47 -4.90 12.34 -21.80
N ASP A 48 -5.08 11.39 -20.87
CA ASP A 48 -4.14 10.28 -20.69
C ASP A 48 -4.40 9.24 -21.80
N THR A 49 -4.04 9.61 -23.03
CA THR A 49 -4.10 8.75 -24.22
C THR A 49 -2.80 7.95 -24.37
N GLY A 50 -2.74 7.10 -25.40
CA GLY A 50 -1.55 6.30 -25.70
C GLY A 50 -1.26 5.25 -24.61
N PRO A 51 0.00 4.94 -24.32
CA PRO A 51 0.37 3.83 -23.43
C PRO A 51 -0.16 3.95 -21.99
N ALA A 52 -0.45 5.16 -21.51
CA ALA A 52 -1.02 5.37 -20.18
C ALA A 52 -2.48 4.86 -20.07
N ALA A 53 -3.22 4.82 -21.17
CA ALA A 53 -4.61 4.40 -21.21
C ALA A 53 -4.79 2.91 -20.86
N LEU A 54 -3.76 2.08 -21.10
CA LEU A 54 -3.77 0.64 -20.78
C LEU A 54 -4.05 0.38 -19.29
N TYR A 55 -3.58 1.26 -18.41
CA TYR A 55 -3.60 1.06 -16.96
C TYR A 55 -4.54 2.03 -16.22
N SER A 56 -5.32 2.82 -16.97
CA SER A 56 -6.16 3.88 -16.41
C SER A 56 -7.60 3.81 -16.92
N ASN A 57 -7.78 4.06 -18.22
CA ASN A 57 -9.04 3.94 -18.91
C ASN A 57 -8.77 3.54 -20.38
N PRO A 58 -8.94 2.26 -20.73
CA PRO A 58 -8.63 1.80 -22.08
C PRO A 58 -9.48 2.47 -23.18
N ALA A 59 -10.65 3.02 -22.85
CA ALA A 59 -11.45 3.75 -23.84
C ALA A 59 -10.75 5.00 -24.39
N ASN A 60 -9.82 5.58 -23.63
CA ASN A 60 -9.11 6.79 -24.04
C ASN A 60 -8.17 6.57 -25.22
N LEU A 61 -7.84 5.33 -25.58
CA LEU A 61 -7.01 5.02 -26.76
C LEU A 61 -7.63 5.57 -28.06
N THR A 62 -8.96 5.65 -28.16
CA THR A 62 -9.66 6.14 -29.36
C THR A 62 -10.23 7.55 -29.21
N VAL A 63 -9.97 8.23 -28.09
CA VAL A 63 -10.47 9.59 -27.82
C VAL A 63 -9.49 10.64 -28.36
N GLY A 64 -10.00 11.82 -28.70
CA GLY A 64 -9.20 12.93 -29.23
C GLY A 64 -8.79 12.78 -30.70
N SER A 65 -8.09 13.80 -31.18
CA SER A 65 -7.50 13.82 -32.53
C SER A 65 -6.32 12.87 -32.61
N GLU A 66 -6.29 12.04 -33.65
CA GLU A 66 -5.14 11.21 -33.93
C GLU A 66 -4.04 12.06 -34.56
N THR A 67 -2.93 12.20 -33.85
CA THR A 67 -1.73 12.89 -34.34
C THR A 67 -0.62 11.90 -34.70
N HIS A 68 -0.64 10.71 -34.08
CA HIS A 68 0.36 9.66 -34.26
C HIS A 68 -0.36 8.31 -34.25
N SER A 69 0.12 7.40 -35.10
CA SER A 69 -0.49 6.09 -35.25
C SER A 69 0.12 5.05 -34.32
N LEU A 70 1.39 5.22 -33.96
CA LEU A 70 2.12 4.32 -33.08
C LEU A 70 2.80 5.12 -31.97
N GLU A 71 2.59 4.73 -30.72
CA GLU A 71 3.32 5.27 -29.58
C GLU A 71 4.00 4.14 -28.81
N ILE A 72 5.28 4.35 -28.45
CA ILE A 72 6.09 3.42 -27.67
C ILE A 72 6.59 4.14 -26.42
N GLN A 73 6.09 3.75 -25.25
CA GLN A 73 6.59 4.19 -23.96
C GLN A 73 7.68 3.25 -23.47
N LEU A 74 8.82 3.82 -23.10
CA LEU A 74 9.98 3.15 -22.52
C LEU A 74 10.20 3.66 -21.10
N PHE A 75 10.32 2.72 -20.16
CA PHE A 75 10.68 2.97 -18.77
C PHE A 75 9.89 4.12 -18.12
N ARG A 76 8.67 3.80 -17.68
CA ARG A 76 7.98 4.58 -16.66
C ARG A 76 8.23 3.98 -15.29
N VAL A 77 8.52 4.82 -14.31
CA VAL A 77 8.60 4.44 -12.90
C VAL A 77 7.69 5.33 -12.09
N GLY A 78 7.05 4.78 -11.06
CA GLY A 78 6.26 5.54 -10.10
C GLY A 78 6.45 4.95 -8.70
N ALA A 79 6.63 5.80 -7.69
CA ALA A 79 6.79 5.38 -6.31
C ALA A 79 5.98 6.27 -5.37
N TYR A 80 5.09 5.67 -4.58
CA TYR A 80 4.24 6.33 -3.59
C TYR A 80 4.54 5.80 -2.20
N HIS A 81 4.52 6.71 -1.24
CA HIS A 81 4.56 6.40 0.17
C HIS A 81 3.63 7.35 0.92
N GLY A 82 2.84 6.83 1.85
CA GLY A 82 1.90 7.64 2.61
C GLY A 82 0.81 6.83 3.30
N GLY A 83 -0.19 7.54 3.80
CA GLY A 83 -1.31 6.99 4.58
C GLY A 83 -1.63 7.87 5.78
N ASP A 84 -2.71 7.51 6.47
CA ASP A 84 -3.25 8.20 7.65
C ASP A 84 -2.40 7.97 8.90
N PHE A 85 -1.49 6.99 8.88
CA PHE A 85 -0.45 6.89 9.91
C PHE A 85 0.43 8.13 9.99
N TYR A 86 0.76 8.77 8.88
CA TYR A 86 1.67 9.92 8.87
C TYR A 86 0.95 11.22 9.25
N GLN A 87 0.73 11.43 10.55
CA GLN A 87 0.17 12.65 11.14
C GLN A 87 1.22 13.33 12.03
N PHE A 88 2.04 14.20 11.45
CA PHE A 88 3.20 14.79 12.14
C PHE A 88 2.81 15.66 13.33
N GLU A 89 1.61 16.24 13.33
CA GLU A 89 1.03 16.95 14.47
C GLU A 89 0.87 16.09 15.73
N HIS A 90 0.86 14.75 15.58
CA HIS A 90 0.80 13.79 16.68
C HIS A 90 2.13 13.08 16.91
N ILE A 91 2.87 12.77 15.84
CA ILE A 91 4.16 12.08 15.91
C ILE A 91 5.24 12.96 16.55
N ASP A 92 5.36 14.21 16.11
CA ASP A 92 6.42 15.12 16.56
C ASP A 92 6.42 15.34 18.08
N PRO A 93 5.28 15.66 18.74
CA PRO A 93 5.24 15.83 20.19
C PRO A 93 5.31 14.51 20.97
N LEU A 94 5.26 13.34 20.35
CA LEU A 94 5.45 12.06 21.05
C LEU A 94 6.90 11.57 20.96
N PHE A 95 7.58 11.81 19.84
CA PHE A 95 8.86 11.12 19.54
C PHE A 95 10.04 12.03 19.20
N TYR A 96 9.83 13.24 18.66
CA TYR A 96 10.93 14.01 18.04
C TYR A 96 11.20 15.37 18.68
N ASN A 97 10.16 16.11 19.09
CA ASN A 97 10.30 17.55 19.35
C ASN A 97 9.99 17.96 20.80
N ASN A 98 10.23 17.06 21.75
CA ASN A 98 9.95 17.31 23.17
C ASN A 98 11.18 17.83 23.92
N GLN A 99 11.18 19.13 24.25
CA GLN A 99 12.07 19.67 25.29
C GLN A 99 11.68 19.18 26.69
N GLU A 100 10.39 18.85 26.91
CA GLU A 100 9.87 18.14 28.09
C GLU A 100 9.01 16.96 27.65
N LEU A 101 9.16 15.82 28.31
CA LEU A 101 8.35 14.62 28.06
C LEU A 101 6.89 14.87 28.46
N LEU A 102 5.95 14.63 27.55
CA LEU A 102 4.52 14.64 27.85
C LEU A 102 4.19 13.71 29.02
N SER A 103 3.26 14.14 29.88
CA SER A 103 2.70 13.30 30.93
C SER A 103 1.91 12.11 30.35
N SER A 104 1.68 11.06 31.16
CA SER A 104 0.92 9.87 30.73
C SER A 104 -0.47 10.23 30.18
N ASP A 105 -1.14 11.21 30.78
CA ASP A 105 -2.46 11.68 30.34
C ASP A 105 -2.40 12.43 29.00
N GLU A 106 -1.36 13.23 28.79
CA GLU A 106 -1.14 13.94 27.51
C GLU A 106 -0.75 12.98 26.39
N GLN A 107 0.07 11.97 26.70
CA GLN A 107 0.40 10.89 25.75
C GLN A 107 -0.86 10.14 25.33
N LYS A 108 -1.69 9.73 26.30
CA LYS A 108 -2.98 9.08 26.04
C LYS A 108 -3.89 9.96 25.19
N ALA A 109 -4.06 11.23 25.55
CA ALA A 109 -4.91 12.15 24.80
C ALA A 109 -4.41 12.39 23.37
N THR A 110 -3.09 12.35 23.14
CA THR A 110 -2.50 12.47 21.81
C THR A 110 -2.72 11.21 20.99
N LEU A 111 -2.53 10.02 21.58
CA LEU A 111 -2.82 8.74 20.92
C LEU A 111 -4.30 8.58 20.59
N ASP A 112 -5.19 9.01 21.49
CA ASP A 112 -6.64 8.99 21.26
C ASP A 112 -7.06 9.92 20.12
N LYS A 113 -6.39 11.06 19.93
CA LYS A 113 -6.62 11.95 18.78
C LYS A 113 -6.08 11.39 17.47
N TRP A 114 -4.91 10.74 17.52
CA TRP A 114 -4.24 10.22 16.33
C TRP A 114 -4.93 8.97 15.79
N PHE A 115 -5.21 7.99 16.64
CA PHE A 115 -5.76 6.70 16.22
C PHE A 115 -7.27 6.57 16.44
N GLY A 116 -7.83 7.28 17.43
CA GLY A 116 -9.20 7.02 17.88
C GLY A 116 -9.38 5.58 18.35
N ASN A 117 -10.29 4.86 17.69
CA ASN A 117 -10.51 3.41 17.84
C ASN A 117 -10.13 2.62 16.58
N ASP A 118 -9.56 3.29 15.59
CA ASP A 118 -9.27 2.73 14.27
C ASP A 118 -7.78 2.39 14.14
N GLN A 119 -7.45 1.55 13.15
CA GLN A 119 -6.07 1.33 12.76
C GLN A 119 -5.64 2.42 11.79
N GLN A 120 -4.44 2.95 11.99
CA GLN A 120 -3.80 3.88 11.07
C GLN A 120 -2.87 3.13 10.13
N THR A 121 -2.85 3.53 8.88
CA THR A 121 -2.27 2.80 7.76
C THR A 121 -1.10 3.55 7.13
N ALA A 122 -0.06 2.80 6.78
CA ALA A 122 1.07 3.23 5.97
C ALA A 122 1.19 2.32 4.75
N SER A 123 1.21 2.91 3.56
CA SER A 123 1.31 2.22 2.28
C SER A 123 2.56 2.66 1.53
N THR A 124 3.20 1.69 0.88
CA THR A 124 4.24 1.91 -0.13
C THR A 124 3.83 1.22 -1.42
N TYR A 125 3.97 1.91 -2.54
CA TYR A 125 3.67 1.40 -3.87
C TYR A 125 4.82 1.72 -4.82
N LEU A 126 5.30 0.72 -5.54
CA LEU A 126 6.25 0.87 -6.63
C LEU A 126 5.64 0.31 -7.90
N GLU A 127 5.80 1.04 -8.99
CA GLU A 127 5.41 0.61 -10.33
C GLU A 127 6.56 0.84 -11.31
N VAL A 128 6.77 -0.12 -12.20
CA VAL A 128 7.68 -0.02 -13.33
C VAL A 128 6.98 -0.51 -14.59
N VAL A 129 6.88 0.32 -15.62
CA VAL A 129 6.43 -0.05 -16.95
C VAL A 129 7.64 0.03 -17.88
N PRO A 130 8.38 -1.08 -18.10
CA PRO A 130 9.56 -1.07 -18.96
C PRO A 130 9.20 -0.75 -20.42
N LEU A 131 8.08 -1.29 -20.90
CA LEU A 131 7.62 -1.12 -22.28
C LEU A 131 6.09 -1.09 -22.33
N SER A 132 5.55 -0.18 -23.11
CA SER A 132 4.16 -0.24 -23.56
C SER A 132 4.03 0.36 -24.95
N VAL A 133 3.23 -0.27 -25.80
CA VAL A 133 3.05 0.08 -27.21
C VAL A 133 1.56 0.24 -27.47
N THR A 134 1.19 1.30 -28.18
CA THR A 134 -0.19 1.52 -28.63
C THR A 134 -0.21 1.82 -30.12
N TYR A 135 -1.20 1.26 -30.80
CA TYR A 135 -1.43 1.44 -32.22
C TYR A 135 -2.87 1.89 -32.46
N ARG A 136 -3.03 3.01 -33.16
CA ARG A 136 -4.30 3.57 -33.58
C ARG A 136 -4.19 3.93 -35.06
N PRO A 137 -4.88 3.23 -35.97
CA PRO A 137 -4.85 3.59 -37.39
C PRO A 137 -5.67 4.84 -37.71
N SER A 138 -5.13 5.70 -38.60
CA SER A 138 -5.68 7.01 -39.01
C SER A 138 -7.12 7.01 -39.53
N SER A 139 -7.56 5.91 -40.11
CA SER A 139 -8.90 5.75 -40.67
C SER A 139 -9.78 4.83 -39.83
N ALA A 140 -9.25 4.24 -38.77
CA ALA A 140 -9.95 3.26 -37.96
C ALA A 140 -10.72 3.91 -36.80
N SER A 141 -11.82 3.27 -36.43
CA SER A 141 -12.54 3.57 -35.20
C SER A 141 -11.99 2.82 -33.98
N TRP A 142 -10.91 2.05 -34.15
CA TRP A 142 -10.35 1.21 -33.10
C TRP A 142 -8.89 1.56 -32.80
N ALA A 143 -8.45 1.18 -31.62
CA ALA A 143 -7.06 1.23 -31.21
C ALA A 143 -6.74 0.01 -30.36
N ALA A 144 -5.49 -0.43 -30.40
CA ALA A 144 -4.99 -1.55 -29.62
C ALA A 144 -3.71 -1.17 -28.89
N GLY A 145 -3.40 -1.89 -27.82
CA GLY A 145 -2.17 -1.71 -27.08
C GLY A 145 -1.70 -2.99 -26.41
N PHE A 146 -0.42 -3.00 -26.10
CA PHE A 146 0.23 -4.04 -25.32
C PHE A 146 1.23 -3.41 -24.37
N GLY A 147 1.33 -3.92 -23.15
CA GLY A 147 2.27 -3.41 -22.16
C GLY A 147 2.67 -4.43 -21.13
N VAL A 148 3.84 -4.19 -20.54
CA VAL A 148 4.37 -4.95 -19.42
C VAL A 148 4.47 -4.01 -18.23
N ARG A 149 3.97 -4.43 -17.07
CA ARG A 149 4.02 -3.66 -15.83
C ARG A 149 4.46 -4.54 -14.67
N GLY A 150 5.46 -4.09 -13.93
CA GLY A 150 5.83 -4.62 -12.62
C GLY A 150 5.26 -3.73 -11.52
N ARG A 151 4.77 -4.34 -10.43
CA ARG A 151 4.27 -3.65 -9.25
C ARG A 151 4.76 -4.32 -7.99
N ALA A 152 5.05 -3.52 -6.97
CA ALA A 152 5.23 -3.97 -5.60
C ALA A 152 4.37 -3.12 -4.68
N PHE A 153 3.62 -3.77 -3.82
CA PHE A 153 2.74 -3.15 -2.85
C PHE A 153 3.16 -3.60 -1.46
N GLN A 154 3.20 -2.65 -0.54
CA GLN A 154 3.24 -2.90 0.89
C GLN A 154 2.17 -2.03 1.53
N THR A 155 1.40 -2.58 2.45
CA THR A 155 0.55 -1.78 3.32
C THR A 155 0.55 -2.38 4.71
N SER A 156 0.71 -1.52 5.70
CA SER A 156 0.77 -1.87 7.11
C SER A 156 -0.23 -1.01 7.88
N ALA A 157 -1.07 -1.60 8.71
CA ALA A 157 -2.00 -0.89 9.58
C ALA A 157 -1.75 -1.28 11.04
N ILE A 158 -1.93 -0.33 11.96
CA ILE A 158 -1.71 -0.55 13.39
C ILE A 158 -2.62 0.34 14.22
N ASP A 159 -3.07 -0.15 15.38
CA ASP A 159 -3.79 0.69 16.34
C ASP A 159 -2.86 1.36 17.36
N LYS A 160 -3.45 2.18 18.24
CA LYS A 160 -2.72 2.91 19.27
C LYS A 160 -2.05 2.02 20.31
N GLY A 161 -2.46 0.77 20.48
CA GLY A 161 -2.12 0.02 21.68
C GLY A 161 -0.63 -0.20 21.86
N ILE A 162 0.08 -0.48 20.76
CA ILE A 162 1.52 -0.67 20.82
C ILE A 162 2.25 0.58 21.33
N PHE A 163 1.78 1.76 20.91
CA PHE A 163 2.32 3.04 21.32
C PHE A 163 1.88 3.38 22.74
N ASP A 164 0.66 3.01 23.13
CA ASP A 164 0.19 3.17 24.51
C ASP A 164 1.07 2.40 25.50
N VAL A 165 1.37 1.12 25.23
CA VAL A 165 2.21 0.36 26.15
C VAL A 165 3.68 0.82 26.09
N LEU A 166 4.21 1.14 24.90
CA LEU A 166 5.58 1.65 24.75
C LEU A 166 5.79 2.97 25.51
N LEU A 167 4.85 3.90 25.41
CA LEU A 167 5.00 5.25 25.96
C LEU A 167 4.62 5.32 27.45
N ARG A 168 3.50 4.68 27.83
CA ARG A 168 2.93 4.78 29.18
C ARG A 168 3.36 3.63 30.10
N GLY A 169 4.05 2.60 29.58
CA GLY A 169 4.60 1.48 30.36
C GLY A 169 3.54 0.61 31.04
N THR A 170 3.92 -0.24 31.99
CA THR A 170 3.01 -1.19 32.66
C THR A 170 2.54 -0.75 34.06
N GLY A 171 2.79 0.49 34.47
CA GLY A 171 2.51 0.95 35.84
C GLY A 171 1.05 1.30 36.16
N GLU A 172 0.15 1.19 35.19
CA GLU A 172 -1.27 1.54 35.33
C GLU A 172 -2.13 0.41 34.75
N ASP A 173 -3.05 -0.10 35.56
CA ASP A 173 -3.97 -1.17 35.20
C ASP A 173 -4.87 -0.76 34.04
N ARG A 174 -4.74 -1.47 32.92
CA ARG A 174 -5.51 -1.19 31.70
C ARG A 174 -5.51 -2.33 30.72
N SER A 175 -6.47 -2.28 29.79
CA SER A 175 -6.55 -3.18 28.65
C SER A 175 -6.47 -2.36 27.36
N VAL A 176 -5.53 -2.73 26.49
CA VAL A 176 -5.33 -2.06 25.20
C VAL A 176 -5.44 -3.08 24.05
N PRO A 177 -6.15 -2.74 22.97
CA PRO A 177 -6.10 -3.54 21.75
C PRO A 177 -4.70 -3.43 21.14
N ILE A 178 -4.12 -4.50 20.59
CA ILE A 178 -2.86 -4.40 19.84
C ILE A 178 -2.96 -5.12 18.50
N ASN A 179 -3.86 -4.63 17.67
CA ASN A 179 -4.11 -5.16 16.35
C ASN A 179 -3.15 -4.52 15.34
N GLY A 180 -2.65 -5.31 14.39
CA GLY A 180 -1.97 -4.78 13.21
C GLY A 180 -2.54 -5.34 11.94
N ARG A 181 -1.93 -5.09 10.78
CA ARG A 181 -2.09 -5.79 9.49
C ARG A 181 -0.91 -5.45 8.64
N THR A 182 -0.41 -6.44 7.91
CA THR A 182 0.61 -6.20 6.92
C THR A 182 0.33 -7.04 5.71
N ARG A 183 0.38 -6.41 4.54
CA ARG A 183 0.28 -7.09 3.26
C ARG A 183 1.35 -6.58 2.33
N VAL A 184 2.14 -7.50 1.81
CA VAL A 184 3.21 -7.26 0.85
C VAL A 184 3.03 -8.21 -0.32
N TYR A 185 2.99 -7.69 -1.54
CA TYR A 185 3.03 -8.56 -2.71
C TYR A 185 3.62 -7.89 -3.94
N GLY A 186 4.25 -8.71 -4.76
CA GLY A 186 4.84 -8.32 -6.04
C GLY A 186 4.11 -8.98 -7.21
N THR A 187 3.91 -8.24 -8.30
CA THR A 187 3.31 -8.75 -9.54
C THR A 187 4.05 -8.26 -10.77
N VAL A 188 4.11 -9.10 -11.81
CA VAL A 188 4.36 -8.69 -13.18
C VAL A 188 3.12 -8.99 -14.00
N ASP A 189 2.51 -7.99 -14.63
CA ASP A 189 1.34 -8.14 -15.48
C ASP A 189 1.64 -7.82 -16.95
N LEU A 190 1.12 -8.68 -17.84
CA LEU A 190 1.07 -8.50 -19.28
C LEU A 190 -0.34 -8.01 -19.63
N ALA A 191 -0.44 -6.77 -20.11
CA ALA A 191 -1.71 -6.14 -20.45
C ALA A 191 -1.86 -6.07 -21.97
N GLY A 192 -2.98 -6.58 -22.48
CA GLY A 192 -3.48 -6.20 -23.80
C GLY A 192 -4.57 -5.15 -23.63
N ALA A 193 -4.75 -4.25 -24.58
CA ALA A 193 -5.86 -3.30 -24.58
C ALA A 193 -6.48 -3.19 -25.96
N PHE A 194 -7.79 -3.02 -25.99
CA PHE A 194 -8.55 -2.72 -27.19
C PHE A 194 -9.59 -1.65 -26.88
N SER A 195 -9.74 -0.70 -27.79
CA SER A 195 -10.73 0.36 -27.70
C SER A 195 -11.44 0.55 -29.02
N TYR A 196 -12.71 0.94 -28.94
CA TYR A 196 -13.56 1.22 -30.08
C TYR A 196 -14.35 2.50 -29.85
N ARG A 197 -14.39 3.36 -30.88
CA ARG A 197 -15.17 4.60 -30.93
C ARG A 197 -16.38 4.41 -31.85
N PHE A 198 -17.57 4.60 -31.32
CA PHE A 198 -18.80 4.51 -32.09
C PHE A 198 -18.97 5.72 -33.03
N SER A 199 -19.50 5.48 -34.24
CA SER A 199 -19.78 6.54 -35.20
C SER A 199 -21.17 7.18 -35.01
N SER A 200 -22.14 6.42 -34.47
CA SER A 200 -23.52 6.86 -34.28
C SER A 200 -23.76 7.64 -32.99
N VAL A 201 -22.87 7.46 -32.00
CA VAL A 201 -22.94 8.08 -30.68
C VAL A 201 -21.52 8.51 -30.32
N PRO A 202 -21.30 9.69 -29.72
CA PRO A 202 -19.96 10.19 -29.38
C PRO A 202 -19.39 9.49 -28.13
N LEU A 203 -19.29 8.16 -28.21
CA LEU A 203 -18.87 7.25 -27.15
C LEU A 203 -17.66 6.43 -27.61
N SER A 204 -16.65 6.34 -26.77
CA SER A 204 -15.58 5.36 -26.85
C SER A 204 -15.71 4.37 -25.70
N ILE A 205 -15.46 3.10 -25.98
CA ILE A 205 -15.35 2.04 -24.98
C ILE A 205 -13.99 1.36 -25.10
N GLY A 206 -13.57 0.69 -24.03
CA GLY A 206 -12.35 -0.09 -24.05
C GLY A 206 -12.31 -1.17 -22.99
N VAL A 207 -11.50 -2.18 -23.26
CA VAL A 207 -11.18 -3.27 -22.35
C VAL A 207 -9.68 -3.52 -22.39
N SER A 208 -9.09 -3.81 -21.23
CA SER A 208 -7.69 -4.20 -21.12
C SER A 208 -7.56 -5.50 -20.32
N PRO A 209 -7.64 -6.68 -20.97
CA PRO A 209 -7.39 -7.95 -20.30
C PRO A 209 -5.92 -8.10 -19.92
N ARG A 210 -5.66 -8.82 -18.82
CA ARG A 210 -4.33 -8.95 -18.24
C ARG A 210 -4.08 -10.37 -17.74
N VAL A 211 -2.87 -10.87 -18.00
CA VAL A 211 -2.32 -12.05 -17.33
C VAL A 211 -1.34 -11.55 -16.28
N ILE A 212 -1.49 -12.04 -15.05
CA ILE A 212 -0.75 -11.52 -13.89
C ILE A 212 0.07 -12.66 -13.29
N PHE A 213 1.36 -12.43 -13.14
CA PHE A 213 2.28 -13.32 -12.47
C PHE A 213 2.64 -12.72 -11.11
N GLY A 214 2.13 -13.32 -10.05
CA GLY A 214 2.51 -12.98 -8.69
C GLY A 214 3.90 -13.52 -8.39
N THR A 215 4.83 -12.67 -7.96
CA THR A 215 6.23 -13.06 -7.69
C THR A 215 6.43 -13.45 -6.23
N SER A 216 5.75 -12.75 -5.33
CA SER A 216 5.79 -12.99 -3.89
C SER A 216 4.52 -12.46 -3.26
N PHE A 217 4.10 -13.09 -2.17
CA PHE A 217 2.97 -12.65 -1.36
C PHE A 217 3.25 -12.95 0.10
N ALA A 218 2.92 -11.99 0.95
CA ALA A 218 2.82 -12.13 2.39
C ALA A 218 1.67 -11.27 2.89
N ASP A 219 0.84 -11.84 3.73
CA ASP A 219 -0.29 -11.20 4.37
C ASP A 219 -0.38 -11.78 5.76
N GLY A 220 0.01 -11.00 6.76
CA GLY A 220 -0.18 -11.42 8.12
C GLY A 220 -1.49 -10.87 8.64
N ALA A 221 -2.14 -11.63 9.56
CA ALA A 221 -3.42 -11.62 10.37
C ALA A 221 -3.75 -11.26 11.91
N LEU A 222 -2.91 -10.78 12.84
CA LEU A 222 -3.11 -10.41 14.28
C LEU A 222 -4.30 -9.52 14.76
N THR A 223 -5.26 -10.14 15.44
CA THR A 223 -6.16 -9.49 16.42
C THR A 223 -5.65 -9.75 17.83
N SER A 224 -5.45 -8.73 18.67
CA SER A 224 -4.97 -8.98 20.03
C SER A 224 -5.39 -7.94 21.08
N ARG A 225 -5.24 -8.33 22.33
CA ARG A 225 -5.50 -7.51 23.51
C ARG A 225 -4.48 -7.80 24.59
N ALA A 226 -3.75 -6.78 25.01
CA ALA A 226 -2.92 -6.82 26.21
C ALA A 226 -3.71 -6.27 27.40
N THR A 227 -3.61 -6.95 28.54
CA THR A 227 -4.16 -6.52 29.81
C THR A 227 -3.03 -6.47 30.81
N VAL A 228 -2.80 -5.28 31.36
CA VAL A 228 -1.83 -5.02 32.42
C VAL A 228 -2.62 -4.88 33.72
N SER A 229 -2.25 -5.65 34.75
CA SER A 229 -2.80 -5.50 36.10
C SER A 229 -1.75 -5.84 37.16
N GLY A 230 -1.31 -4.84 37.92
CA GLY A 230 -0.18 -4.99 38.84
C GLY A 230 1.07 -5.53 38.14
N ASP A 231 1.58 -6.66 38.64
CA ASP A 231 2.76 -7.35 38.08
C ASP A 231 2.39 -8.38 36.97
N SER A 232 1.11 -8.46 36.59
CA SER A 232 0.62 -9.38 35.57
C SER A 232 0.43 -8.71 34.21
N LEU A 233 0.91 -9.38 33.17
CA LEU A 233 0.65 -9.07 31.77
C LEU A 233 0.01 -10.29 31.09
N ILE A 234 -1.24 -10.13 30.65
CA ILE A 234 -1.94 -11.14 29.86
C ILE A 234 -2.14 -10.60 28.45
N HIS A 235 -1.50 -11.22 27.47
CA HIS A 235 -1.68 -10.91 26.06
C HIS A 235 -2.44 -12.05 25.38
N ARG A 236 -3.68 -11.76 24.98
CA ARG A 236 -4.51 -12.66 24.18
C ARG A 236 -4.41 -12.24 22.75
N PHE A 237 -4.06 -13.17 21.87
CA PHE A 237 -3.84 -12.88 20.46
C PHE A 237 -4.38 -14.00 19.59
N ASP A 238 -4.85 -13.65 18.41
CA ASP A 238 -5.18 -14.58 17.35
C ASP A 238 -4.59 -14.01 16.06
N TYR A 239 -4.02 -14.85 15.20
CA TYR A 239 -3.49 -14.40 13.93
C TYR A 239 -3.69 -15.42 12.83
N THR A 240 -3.75 -14.94 11.59
CA THR A 240 -3.70 -15.77 10.38
C THR A 240 -2.65 -15.23 9.43
N SER A 241 -1.61 -15.94 9.07
CA SER A 241 -0.63 -15.42 8.10
C SER A 241 -0.49 -16.27 6.88
N ARG A 242 -0.56 -15.64 5.72
CA ARG A 242 -0.52 -16.28 4.42
C ARG A 242 0.71 -15.83 3.68
N ALA A 243 1.48 -16.76 3.15
CA ALA A 243 2.64 -16.46 2.33
C ALA A 243 2.70 -17.35 1.10
N ALA A 244 3.31 -16.84 0.03
CA ALA A 244 3.65 -17.62 -1.16
C ALA A 244 4.95 -17.12 -1.80
N GLY A 245 5.68 -18.05 -2.43
CA GLY A 245 6.97 -17.78 -3.06
C GLY A 245 8.10 -17.52 -2.04
N PRO A 246 9.13 -16.74 -2.41
CA PRO A 246 10.35 -16.57 -1.62
C PRO A 246 10.15 -16.07 -0.19
N VAL A 247 9.08 -15.28 0.04
CA VAL A 247 8.74 -14.80 1.38
C VAL A 247 8.24 -15.94 2.28
N SER A 248 7.56 -16.92 1.69
CA SER A 248 7.09 -18.10 2.43
C SER A 248 8.25 -18.96 2.92
N THR A 249 9.21 -19.25 2.07
CA THR A 249 10.34 -20.12 2.41
C THR A 249 11.46 -19.40 3.17
N GLY A 250 11.64 -18.09 2.94
CA GLY A 250 12.73 -17.30 3.52
C GLY A 250 12.36 -16.40 4.70
N LEU A 251 11.07 -16.05 4.90
CA LEU A 251 10.60 -15.42 6.14
C LEU A 251 9.83 -16.42 7.00
N PHE A 252 8.82 -17.07 6.46
CA PHE A 252 7.87 -17.81 7.31
C PHE A 252 8.41 -19.14 7.81
N ASP A 253 9.27 -19.82 7.04
CA ASP A 253 9.85 -21.10 7.45
C ASP A 253 11.11 -20.94 8.32
N THR A 254 11.75 -19.77 8.31
CA THR A 254 13.03 -19.50 8.99
C THR A 254 12.94 -18.47 10.11
N PHE A 255 11.84 -17.71 10.21
CA PHE A 255 11.67 -16.69 11.25
C PHE A 255 11.73 -17.32 12.64
N ASN A 256 12.73 -16.89 13.40
CA ASN A 256 12.84 -17.13 14.82
C ASN A 256 12.96 -15.76 15.50
N ALA A 257 11.88 -15.36 16.19
CA ALA A 257 11.79 -14.06 16.82
C ALA A 257 12.88 -13.89 17.92
N PHE A 258 13.29 -14.97 18.57
CA PHE A 258 14.21 -15.00 19.71
C PHE A 258 15.68 -15.21 19.33
N SER A 259 16.01 -15.22 18.03
CA SER A 259 17.40 -15.30 17.60
C SER A 259 18.10 -13.94 17.70
N SER A 260 19.43 -13.96 17.81
CA SER A 260 20.25 -12.72 17.86
C SER A 260 20.24 -11.94 16.54
N ASP A 261 19.76 -12.54 15.46
CA ASP A 261 19.55 -11.92 14.15
C ASP A 261 18.30 -12.52 13.50
N PRO A 262 17.10 -12.02 13.87
CA PRO A 262 15.81 -12.61 13.48
C PRO A 262 15.52 -12.52 11.98
N MET A 263 16.40 -11.87 11.20
CA MET A 263 16.24 -11.56 9.78
C MET A 263 17.49 -11.90 8.92
N ASN A 264 18.49 -12.62 9.45
CA ASN A 264 19.73 -12.88 8.69
C ASN A 264 19.51 -13.71 7.41
N ASP A 265 18.56 -14.65 7.44
CA ASP A 265 18.32 -15.64 6.37
C ASP A 265 17.28 -15.20 5.32
N VAL A 266 16.85 -13.93 5.35
CA VAL A 266 15.78 -13.41 4.48
C VAL A 266 16.23 -13.23 3.02
N ILE A 267 17.53 -13.32 2.76
CA ILE A 267 18.10 -13.10 1.42
C ILE A 267 18.53 -14.44 0.81
N GLY A 268 17.56 -15.24 0.38
CA GLY A 268 17.88 -16.54 -0.22
C GLY A 268 16.69 -17.38 -0.66
N GLY A 269 15.84 -16.88 -1.56
CA GLY A 269 14.74 -17.66 -2.14
C GLY A 269 14.48 -17.31 -3.60
N SER A 270 14.34 -18.34 -4.45
CA SER A 270 14.37 -18.29 -5.91
C SER A 270 13.48 -17.22 -6.58
N SER A 271 14.01 -16.55 -7.61
CA SER A 271 13.19 -15.79 -8.54
C SER A 271 12.20 -16.74 -9.24
N GLY A 272 10.92 -16.62 -8.90
CA GLY A 272 9.89 -17.53 -9.39
C GLY A 272 8.51 -16.89 -9.42
N ILE A 273 7.61 -17.50 -10.19
CA ILE A 273 6.20 -17.13 -10.23
C ILE A 273 5.50 -17.88 -9.09
N ALA A 274 5.17 -17.16 -8.02
CA ALA A 274 4.49 -17.67 -6.85
C ALA A 274 2.99 -17.93 -7.07
N GLY A 275 2.38 -17.17 -7.98
CA GLY A 275 0.97 -17.26 -8.32
C GLY A 275 0.66 -16.79 -9.73
N ILE A 276 -0.46 -17.26 -10.27
CA ILE A 276 -0.96 -16.87 -11.59
C ILE A 276 -2.38 -16.34 -11.43
N GLY A 277 -2.65 -15.20 -12.07
CA GLY A 277 -3.91 -14.51 -12.00
C GLY A 277 -4.35 -13.97 -13.36
N GLY A 278 -5.61 -13.57 -13.39
CA GLY A 278 -6.22 -12.87 -14.51
C GLY A 278 -6.90 -11.62 -13.99
N GLY A 279 -6.89 -10.57 -14.79
CA GLY A 279 -7.64 -9.37 -14.52
C GLY A 279 -8.03 -8.63 -15.78
N MET A 280 -8.82 -7.58 -15.60
CA MET A 280 -9.16 -6.67 -16.68
C MET A 280 -9.43 -5.26 -16.16
N ASP A 281 -9.17 -4.29 -17.04
CA ASP A 281 -9.64 -2.92 -16.86
C ASP A 281 -10.72 -2.63 -17.91
N LEU A 282 -11.74 -1.88 -17.51
CA LEU A 282 -12.87 -1.50 -18.36
C LEU A 282 -12.99 0.02 -18.40
N GLY A 283 -13.36 0.56 -19.55
CA GLY A 283 -13.40 2.00 -19.77
C GLY A 283 -14.54 2.43 -20.67
N ALA A 284 -15.08 3.61 -20.37
CA ALA A 284 -15.97 4.34 -21.24
C ALA A 284 -15.65 5.84 -21.18
N THR A 285 -15.71 6.51 -22.33
CA THR A 285 -15.52 7.96 -22.44
C THR A 285 -16.56 8.54 -23.41
N TYR A 286 -17.37 9.46 -22.91
CA TYR A 286 -18.40 10.15 -23.67
C TYR A 286 -17.97 11.60 -23.97
N THR A 287 -18.06 11.98 -25.23
CA THR A 287 -17.76 13.35 -25.68
C THR A 287 -19.04 14.17 -25.65
N VAL A 288 -19.23 14.93 -24.56
CA VAL A 288 -20.39 15.80 -24.36
C VAL A 288 -20.37 16.95 -25.37
N ARG A 289 -19.19 17.54 -25.56
CA ARG A 289 -18.86 18.56 -26.56
C ARG A 289 -17.42 18.33 -27.05
N PRO A 290 -16.99 18.90 -28.18
CA PRO A 290 -15.63 18.70 -28.69
C PRO A 290 -14.51 19.01 -27.69
N ASP A 291 -14.77 19.89 -26.73
CA ASP A 291 -13.86 20.32 -25.67
C ASP A 291 -14.19 19.72 -24.29
N LEU A 292 -15.24 18.92 -24.14
CA LEU A 292 -15.71 18.41 -22.85
C LEU A 292 -16.01 16.92 -22.92
N HIS A 293 -15.26 16.15 -22.13
CA HIS A 293 -15.38 14.71 -22.03
C HIS A 293 -15.73 14.30 -20.60
N VAL A 294 -16.58 13.29 -20.47
CA VAL A 294 -16.85 12.59 -19.22
C VAL A 294 -16.42 11.15 -19.38
N SER A 295 -15.76 10.58 -18.39
CA SER A 295 -15.24 9.23 -18.45
C SER A 295 -15.53 8.46 -17.18
N ALA A 296 -15.63 7.14 -17.33
CA ALA A 296 -15.67 6.20 -16.24
C ALA A 296 -14.78 4.99 -16.56
N SER A 297 -14.08 4.48 -15.56
CA SER A 297 -13.33 3.24 -15.69
C SER A 297 -13.36 2.42 -14.42
N ILE A 298 -13.27 1.11 -14.58
CA ILE A 298 -13.04 0.16 -13.50
C ILE A 298 -11.70 -0.48 -13.78
N THR A 299 -10.77 -0.39 -12.84
CA THR A 299 -9.43 -0.97 -12.98
C THR A 299 -9.21 -2.08 -11.98
N ASP A 300 -8.29 -2.99 -12.31
CA ASP A 300 -7.86 -4.06 -11.44
C ASP A 300 -9.00 -5.01 -11.05
N LEU A 301 -9.95 -5.27 -11.96
CA LEU A 301 -10.96 -6.31 -11.73
C LEU A 301 -10.34 -7.68 -11.97
N GLY A 302 -10.14 -8.47 -10.92
CA GLY A 302 -9.60 -9.83 -11.07
C GLY A 302 -9.06 -10.43 -9.79
N ARG A 303 -8.26 -11.48 -9.95
CA ARG A 303 -7.73 -12.28 -8.84
C ARG A 303 -6.44 -13.00 -9.20
N ILE A 304 -5.64 -13.34 -8.20
CA ILE A 304 -4.42 -14.14 -8.31
C ILE A 304 -4.60 -15.40 -7.46
N LYS A 305 -4.31 -16.57 -8.03
CA LYS A 305 -4.21 -17.82 -7.27
C LYS A 305 -2.75 -18.10 -6.96
N TRP A 306 -2.43 -18.20 -5.68
CA TRP A 306 -1.09 -18.47 -5.16
C TRP A 306 -0.96 -19.96 -4.88
N THR A 307 0.06 -20.59 -5.45
CA THR A 307 0.22 -22.05 -5.41
C THR A 307 1.61 -22.48 -5.00
N GLN A 308 2.63 -21.75 -5.43
CA GLN A 308 4.01 -22.12 -5.16
C GLN A 308 4.39 -21.65 -3.76
N ASP A 309 4.80 -22.60 -2.93
CA ASP A 309 5.11 -22.41 -1.51
C ASP A 309 4.01 -21.67 -0.75
N ALA A 310 2.75 -21.88 -1.16
CA ALA A 310 1.60 -21.27 -0.52
C ALA A 310 1.36 -21.93 0.84
N GLN A 311 1.25 -21.12 1.89
CA GLN A 311 0.87 -21.59 3.21
C GLN A 311 0.04 -20.56 3.97
N THR A 312 -0.78 -21.05 4.89
CA THR A 312 -1.49 -20.29 5.93
C THR A 312 -1.01 -20.78 7.29
N VAL A 313 -0.69 -19.86 8.18
CA VAL A 313 -0.11 -20.10 9.51
C VAL A 313 -1.02 -19.47 10.56
N THR A 314 -1.40 -20.24 11.57
CA THR A 314 -2.23 -19.80 12.70
C THR A 314 -1.58 -20.21 14.02
N PRO A 315 -1.83 -19.51 15.13
CA PRO A 315 -1.24 -19.88 16.40
C PRO A 315 -1.80 -21.21 16.91
N SER A 316 -0.95 -22.05 17.48
CA SER A 316 -1.40 -23.22 18.26
C SER A 316 -1.81 -22.85 19.68
N ASN A 317 -1.21 -21.79 20.23
CA ASN A 317 -1.59 -21.19 21.51
C ASN A 317 -1.89 -19.70 21.32
N ASN A 318 -3.01 -19.23 21.86
CA ASN A 318 -3.55 -17.89 21.65
C ASN A 318 -3.49 -16.99 22.91
N VAL A 319 -2.82 -17.45 23.97
CA VAL A 319 -2.66 -16.70 25.22
C VAL A 319 -1.22 -16.76 25.71
N PHE A 320 -0.58 -15.60 25.79
CA PHE A 320 0.61 -15.38 26.59
C PHE A 320 0.21 -14.82 27.96
N ARG A 321 0.70 -15.44 29.02
CA ARG A 321 0.40 -15.06 30.40
C ARG A 321 1.70 -14.95 31.20
N PHE A 322 1.96 -13.75 31.68
CA PHE A 322 3.02 -13.46 32.63
C PHE A 322 2.38 -13.00 33.94
N GLU A 323 2.68 -13.67 35.05
CA GLU A 323 2.13 -13.39 36.39
C GLU A 323 3.23 -12.98 37.38
N GLY A 324 4.33 -12.41 36.86
CA GLY A 324 5.54 -12.17 37.62
C GLY A 324 6.44 -13.41 37.69
N VAL A 325 7.59 -13.30 38.35
CA VAL A 325 8.53 -14.42 38.53
C VAL A 325 8.50 -14.88 39.97
N SER A 326 8.24 -16.17 40.19
CA SER A 326 8.51 -16.84 41.46
C SER A 326 9.97 -17.26 41.50
N LEU A 327 10.76 -16.67 42.41
CA LEU A 327 12.16 -17.03 42.57
C LEU A 327 12.28 -18.34 43.34
N ASP A 328 12.69 -19.41 42.67
CA ASP A 328 13.16 -20.61 43.33
C ASP A 328 14.64 -20.41 43.72
N SER A 329 14.88 -20.25 45.02
CA SER A 329 16.21 -19.96 45.56
C SER A 329 17.21 -21.09 45.33
N ASP A 330 16.73 -22.33 45.27
CA ASP A 330 17.58 -23.50 45.15
C ASP A 330 18.06 -23.61 43.70
N GLN A 331 17.13 -23.51 42.75
CA GLN A 331 17.43 -23.52 41.31
C GLN A 331 18.28 -22.29 40.89
N LEU A 332 17.98 -21.11 41.43
CA LEU A 332 18.75 -19.88 41.16
C LEU A 332 20.22 -20.02 41.59
N SER A 333 20.47 -20.73 42.70
CA SER A 333 21.83 -20.93 43.22
C SER A 333 22.59 -22.05 42.50
N GLU A 334 21.90 -23.10 42.05
CA GLU A 334 22.52 -24.28 41.45
C GLU A 334 22.73 -24.15 39.94
N GLU A 335 21.79 -23.56 39.21
CA GLU A 335 21.79 -23.51 37.74
C GLU A 335 22.24 -22.13 37.19
N TYR A 336 22.10 -21.07 37.98
CA TYR A 336 22.27 -19.69 37.54
C TYR A 336 23.32 -18.89 38.34
N ASP A 337 24.06 -19.52 39.25
CA ASP A 337 25.11 -18.89 40.10
C ASP A 337 24.63 -17.61 40.82
N GLY A 338 23.34 -17.56 41.19
CA GLY A 338 22.73 -16.39 41.82
C GLY A 338 22.34 -15.26 40.86
N ASP A 339 22.52 -15.41 39.54
CA ASP A 339 22.11 -14.42 38.54
C ASP A 339 20.58 -14.43 38.36
N THR A 340 19.94 -13.59 39.17
CA THR A 340 18.49 -13.38 39.14
C THR A 340 18.01 -12.80 37.81
N GLY A 341 18.86 -12.05 37.10
CA GLY A 341 18.52 -11.48 35.80
C GLY A 341 18.38 -12.56 34.74
N GLN A 342 19.37 -13.45 34.65
CA GLN A 342 19.38 -14.54 33.69
C GLN A 342 18.26 -15.56 33.93
N TYR A 343 17.98 -15.90 35.19
CA TYR A 343 16.84 -16.78 35.55
C TYR A 343 15.49 -16.19 35.10
N ILE A 344 15.26 -14.90 35.35
CA ILE A 344 14.05 -14.20 34.93
C ILE A 344 13.94 -14.17 33.40
N GLU A 345 15.06 -13.92 32.70
CA GLU A 345 15.09 -13.88 31.23
C GLU A 345 14.76 -15.25 30.63
N ASP A 346 15.34 -16.35 31.12
CA ASP A 346 15.09 -17.71 30.63
C ASP A 346 13.64 -18.16 30.88
N GLN A 347 13.08 -17.84 32.05
CA GLN A 347 11.68 -18.16 32.35
C GLN A 347 10.71 -17.42 31.42
N ILE A 348 10.99 -16.14 31.16
CA ILE A 348 10.15 -15.32 30.27
C ILE A 348 10.31 -15.74 28.82
N ASP A 349 11.54 -16.08 28.39
CA ASP A 349 11.81 -16.62 27.06
C ASP A 349 11.09 -17.95 26.86
N SER A 350 11.13 -18.87 27.83
CA SER A 350 10.41 -20.13 27.77
C SER A 350 8.89 -19.95 27.64
N LEU A 351 8.30 -19.04 28.43
CA LEU A 351 6.86 -18.71 28.33
C LEU A 351 6.51 -18.06 27.00
N ALA A 352 7.40 -17.21 26.47
CA ALA A 352 7.21 -16.55 25.19
C ALA A 352 7.30 -17.56 24.04
N ARG A 353 8.24 -18.51 24.09
CA ARG A 353 8.36 -19.58 23.09
C ARG A 353 7.14 -20.49 23.06
N ASP A 354 6.66 -20.93 24.22
CA ASP A 354 5.45 -21.77 24.30
C ASP A 354 4.21 -21.06 23.73
N ALA A 355 4.09 -19.75 23.97
CA ALA A 355 2.98 -18.97 23.43
C ALA A 355 3.12 -18.68 21.91
N TYR A 356 4.31 -18.28 21.44
CA TYR A 356 4.49 -17.70 20.10
C TYR A 356 5.17 -18.62 19.06
N GLU A 357 5.92 -19.66 19.45
CA GLU A 357 6.59 -20.58 18.49
C GLU A 357 5.66 -21.71 18.01
N GLY A 358 4.67 -22.10 18.82
CA GLY A 358 3.69 -23.13 18.43
C GLY A 358 2.73 -22.62 17.36
N VAL A 359 2.85 -23.15 16.13
CA VAL A 359 1.99 -22.77 15.00
C VAL A 359 1.39 -23.96 14.25
N GLU A 360 0.15 -23.81 13.80
CA GLU A 360 -0.48 -24.69 12.82
C GLU A 360 -0.21 -24.16 11.42
N ARG A 361 0.10 -25.06 10.47
CA ARG A 361 0.41 -24.70 9.08
C ARG A 361 -0.45 -25.48 8.11
N ASP A 362 -1.23 -24.77 7.31
CA ASP A 362 -1.92 -25.31 6.14
C ASP A 362 -1.17 -24.92 4.86
N ARG A 363 -0.53 -25.90 4.19
CA ARG A 363 0.21 -25.70 2.94
C ARG A 363 -0.69 -25.79 1.70
N SER A 364 -1.85 -25.14 1.74
CA SER A 364 -2.83 -25.11 0.66
C SER A 364 -2.74 -23.84 -0.19
N SER A 365 -3.19 -23.95 -1.45
CA SER A 365 -3.28 -22.79 -2.35
C SER A 365 -4.39 -21.83 -1.90
N PHE A 366 -4.15 -20.52 -1.95
CA PHE A 366 -5.16 -19.51 -1.66
C PHE A 366 -5.30 -18.52 -2.82
N THR A 367 -6.35 -17.68 -2.78
CA THR A 367 -6.66 -16.70 -3.82
C THR A 367 -6.82 -15.32 -3.20
N THR A 368 -6.30 -14.30 -3.89
CA THR A 368 -6.43 -12.90 -3.49
C THR A 368 -7.07 -12.09 -4.60
N GLY A 369 -7.89 -11.11 -4.23
CA GLY A 369 -8.43 -10.14 -5.16
C GLY A 369 -7.36 -9.14 -5.61
N LEU A 370 -7.65 -8.44 -6.69
CA LEU A 370 -6.91 -7.26 -7.12
C LEU A 370 -7.62 -6.00 -6.61
N PRO A 371 -6.90 -4.90 -6.36
CA PRO A 371 -7.46 -3.67 -5.77
C PRO A 371 -8.41 -2.93 -6.72
N THR A 372 -9.64 -3.45 -6.82
CA THR A 372 -10.60 -3.01 -7.83
C THR A 372 -11.05 -1.60 -7.50
N THR A 373 -10.90 -0.67 -8.44
CA THR A 373 -11.25 0.74 -8.21
C THR A 373 -12.11 1.28 -9.33
N LEU A 374 -13.17 2.01 -8.98
CA LEU A 374 -14.00 2.80 -9.89
C LEU A 374 -13.49 4.24 -9.97
N HIS A 375 -13.42 4.76 -11.20
CA HIS A 375 -13.06 6.13 -11.51
C HIS A 375 -14.19 6.78 -12.28
N VAL A 376 -14.50 8.01 -11.89
CA VAL A 376 -15.40 8.88 -12.65
C VAL A 376 -14.72 10.23 -12.76
N GLY A 377 -14.65 10.78 -13.96
CA GLY A 377 -13.97 12.03 -14.20
C GLY A 377 -14.57 12.84 -15.33
N SER A 378 -14.21 14.12 -15.34
CA SER A 378 -14.51 15.06 -16.41
C SER A 378 -13.21 15.73 -16.85
N THR A 379 -13.10 16.03 -18.14
CA THR A 379 -11.99 16.79 -18.70
C THR A 379 -12.52 17.84 -19.66
N TRP A 380 -12.08 19.08 -19.47
CA TRP A 380 -12.31 20.18 -20.37
C TRP A 380 -10.99 20.60 -21.04
N ASP A 381 -10.92 20.57 -22.36
CA ASP A 381 -9.70 20.81 -23.13
C ASP A 381 -9.87 21.92 -24.19
N ARG A 382 -9.04 22.96 -24.08
CA ARG A 382 -8.99 24.11 -25.00
C ARG A 382 -7.64 24.24 -25.71
N GLY A 383 -6.83 23.17 -25.72
CA GLY A 383 -5.53 23.14 -26.39
C GLY A 383 -4.43 23.81 -25.58
N ILE A 384 -4.53 25.10 -25.25
CA ILE A 384 -3.56 25.79 -24.38
C ILE A 384 -3.75 25.35 -22.92
N VAL A 385 -5.00 25.17 -22.51
CA VAL A 385 -5.36 24.79 -21.15
C VAL A 385 -6.24 23.55 -21.20
N THR A 386 -5.90 22.58 -20.36
CA THR A 386 -6.74 21.43 -20.08
C THR A 386 -7.02 21.39 -18.58
N LEU A 387 -8.28 21.27 -18.19
CA LEU A 387 -8.71 21.10 -16.79
C LEU A 387 -9.34 19.72 -16.62
N ASN A 388 -9.04 19.05 -15.51
CA ASN A 388 -9.61 17.76 -15.17
C ASN A 388 -9.99 17.69 -13.70
N GLY A 389 -10.98 16.85 -13.40
CA GLY A 389 -11.35 16.53 -12.04
C GLY A 389 -12.21 15.27 -11.99
N GLY A 390 -12.27 14.64 -10.83
CA GLY A 390 -13.00 13.40 -10.67
C GLY A 390 -12.83 12.75 -9.31
N VAL A 391 -13.44 11.59 -9.18
CA VAL A 391 -13.54 10.80 -7.95
C VAL A 391 -13.04 9.39 -8.23
N SER A 392 -12.36 8.80 -7.25
CA SER A 392 -11.94 7.40 -7.26
C SER A 392 -12.47 6.70 -6.01
N VAL A 393 -13.08 5.53 -6.19
CA VAL A 393 -13.73 4.75 -5.12
C VAL A 393 -13.21 3.32 -5.19
N GLY A 394 -12.64 2.82 -4.10
CA GLY A 394 -12.30 1.41 -4.00
C GLY A 394 -13.56 0.56 -3.97
N LEU A 395 -13.61 -0.50 -4.76
CA LEU A 395 -14.74 -1.44 -4.78
C LEU A 395 -14.49 -2.67 -3.90
N ASN A 396 -13.29 -2.77 -3.32
CA ASN A 396 -12.91 -3.78 -2.34
C ASN A 396 -11.85 -3.23 -1.38
N GLU A 397 -11.48 -4.04 -0.39
CA GLU A 397 -10.53 -3.70 0.68
C GLU A 397 -9.18 -4.41 0.47
N ASP A 398 -8.86 -4.77 -0.77
CA ASP A 398 -7.56 -5.33 -1.10
C ASP A 398 -6.49 -4.23 -1.02
N ALA A 399 -5.28 -4.58 -0.56
CA ALA A 399 -4.18 -3.62 -0.47
C ALA A 399 -3.90 -2.97 -1.83
N GLY A 400 -3.77 -1.64 -1.83
CA GLY A 400 -3.71 -0.86 -3.06
C GLY A 400 -5.07 -0.40 -3.60
N SER A 401 -6.19 -0.74 -2.95
CA SER A 401 -7.52 -0.22 -3.27
C SER A 401 -7.78 1.14 -2.61
N VAL A 402 -8.37 2.09 -3.35
CA VAL A 402 -8.67 3.41 -2.79
C VAL A 402 -9.50 3.27 -1.50
N PRO A 403 -9.03 3.83 -0.38
CA PRO A 403 -9.74 3.77 0.90
C PRO A 403 -11.10 4.46 0.85
N ASP A 404 -11.96 4.12 1.81
CA ASP A 404 -13.13 4.92 2.18
C ASP A 404 -12.67 6.02 3.16
N PRO A 405 -13.02 7.31 2.99
CA PRO A 405 -13.86 7.90 1.94
C PRO A 405 -13.19 7.99 0.56
N ALA A 406 -14.02 8.01 -0.47
CA ALA A 406 -13.60 8.21 -1.85
C ALA A 406 -12.63 9.38 -2.02
N ALA A 407 -11.60 9.19 -2.86
CA ALA A 407 -10.60 10.20 -3.10
C ALA A 407 -10.99 11.11 -4.28
N VAL A 408 -10.86 12.42 -4.08
CA VAL A 408 -11.24 13.44 -5.05
C VAL A 408 -9.99 14.14 -5.57
N HIS A 409 -9.99 14.48 -6.86
CA HIS A 409 -8.89 15.21 -7.48
C HIS A 409 -9.39 16.32 -8.39
N VAL A 410 -8.56 17.35 -8.51
CA VAL A 410 -8.71 18.44 -9.48
C VAL A 410 -7.33 18.85 -9.95
N GLY A 411 -7.19 19.16 -11.23
CA GLY A 411 -5.92 19.61 -11.78
C GLY A 411 -6.06 20.16 -13.18
N GLY A 412 -4.92 20.54 -13.73
CA GLY A 412 -4.86 21.05 -15.08
C GLY A 412 -3.46 20.99 -15.67
N THR A 413 -3.42 21.15 -16.98
CA THR A 413 -2.22 21.29 -17.79
C THR A 413 -2.26 22.62 -18.53
N LEU A 414 -1.16 23.35 -18.50
CA LEU A 414 -0.88 24.49 -19.35
C LEU A 414 0.15 24.07 -20.39
N ASN A 415 -0.23 24.07 -21.67
CA ASN A 415 0.64 23.68 -22.78
C ASN A 415 1.38 24.92 -23.30
N LEU A 416 2.63 25.10 -22.86
CA LEU A 416 3.50 26.21 -23.28
C LEU A 416 4.44 25.74 -24.39
N GLY A 417 3.88 25.53 -25.59
CA GLY A 417 4.62 24.96 -26.71
C GLY A 417 5.12 23.55 -26.34
N PRO A 418 6.43 23.28 -26.39
CA PRO A 418 6.97 21.96 -26.08
C PRO A 418 7.04 21.67 -24.57
N PHE A 419 6.71 22.62 -23.70
CA PHE A 419 6.84 22.44 -22.24
C PHE A 419 5.46 22.46 -21.56
N PRO A 420 4.79 21.30 -21.43
CA PRO A 420 3.58 21.22 -20.62
C PRO A 420 3.93 21.38 -19.13
N ILE A 421 3.23 22.29 -18.45
CA ILE A 421 3.28 22.45 -16.99
C ILE A 421 1.96 21.95 -16.41
N ARG A 422 2.05 21.20 -15.31
CA ARG A 422 0.90 20.55 -14.68
C ARG A 422 0.86 20.89 -13.21
N ALA A 423 -0.35 21.09 -12.70
CA ALA A 423 -0.60 21.27 -11.29
C ALA A 423 -1.95 20.63 -10.93
N GLY A 424 -2.07 20.17 -9.70
CA GLY A 424 -3.33 19.66 -9.19
C GLY A 424 -3.33 19.49 -7.68
N ALA A 425 -4.47 19.09 -7.16
CA ALA A 425 -4.67 18.77 -5.77
C ALA A 425 -5.52 17.50 -5.65
N ARG A 426 -5.23 16.74 -4.60
CA ARG A 426 -6.00 15.57 -4.16
C ARG A 426 -6.43 15.78 -2.72
N PHE A 427 -7.69 15.48 -2.43
CA PHE A 427 -8.27 15.59 -1.09
C PHE A 427 -9.25 14.45 -0.87
N SER A 428 -9.62 14.22 0.39
CA SER A 428 -10.36 13.01 0.82
C SER A 428 -9.55 11.71 0.63
N GLY A 429 -10.00 10.62 1.25
CA GLY A 429 -9.23 9.39 1.45
C GLY A 429 -8.37 9.43 2.72
N THR A 430 -7.28 8.64 2.75
CA THR A 430 -6.39 8.47 3.92
C THR A 430 -5.29 9.53 4.02
N GLN A 431 -5.56 10.75 3.58
CA GLN A 431 -4.56 11.81 3.56
C GLN A 431 -5.20 13.18 3.69
N ALA A 432 -4.43 14.12 4.25
CA ALA A 432 -4.67 15.54 4.06
C ALA A 432 -4.47 15.94 2.58
N VAL A 433 -4.75 17.22 2.29
CA VAL A 433 -4.60 17.77 0.94
C VAL A 433 -3.18 17.53 0.42
N ALA A 434 -3.09 16.77 -0.67
CA ALA A 434 -1.86 16.58 -1.40
C ALA A 434 -1.84 17.52 -2.62
N LEU A 435 -0.79 18.30 -2.74
CA LEU A 435 -0.51 19.15 -3.90
C LEU A 435 0.35 18.37 -4.88
N SER A 436 0.01 18.44 -6.15
CA SER A 436 0.72 17.77 -7.22
C SER A 436 1.24 18.77 -8.25
N GLY A 437 2.39 18.48 -8.82
CA GLY A 437 3.00 19.25 -9.88
C GLY A 437 3.76 18.36 -10.85
N GLY A 438 3.97 18.86 -12.06
CA GLY A 438 4.82 18.17 -13.01
C GLY A 438 5.14 19.00 -14.24
N VAL A 439 6.17 18.57 -14.92
CA VAL A 439 6.64 19.19 -16.16
C VAL A 439 6.95 18.10 -17.17
N GLY A 440 6.97 18.47 -18.44
CA GLY A 440 7.39 17.58 -19.50
C GLY A 440 8.10 18.31 -20.62
N LEU A 441 8.57 17.52 -21.57
CA LEU A 441 9.04 17.96 -22.87
C LEU A 441 8.24 17.18 -23.92
N ASP A 442 7.55 17.86 -24.81
CA ASP A 442 6.80 17.27 -25.92
C ASP A 442 7.23 17.97 -27.23
N VAL A 443 8.02 17.27 -28.04
CA VAL A 443 8.55 17.79 -29.32
C VAL A 443 7.94 17.04 -30.51
N GLY A 444 6.70 16.56 -30.37
CA GLY A 444 5.98 15.81 -31.39
C GLY A 444 6.37 14.33 -31.38
N PHE A 445 7.57 14.01 -31.86
CA PHE A 445 8.05 12.63 -31.98
C PHE A 445 8.54 12.02 -30.66
N TYR A 446 8.87 12.86 -29.68
CA TYR A 446 9.41 12.45 -28.37
C TYR A 446 8.71 13.19 -27.25
N ARG A 447 8.41 12.45 -26.18
CA ARG A 447 7.85 12.97 -24.96
C ARG A 447 8.56 12.44 -23.72
N PHE A 448 8.88 13.34 -22.80
CA PHE A 448 9.39 13.09 -21.46
C PHE A 448 8.44 13.72 -20.44
N ASP A 449 8.19 13.05 -19.31
CA ASP A 449 7.43 13.63 -18.21
C ASP A 449 8.03 13.28 -16.86
N VAL A 450 7.96 14.23 -15.95
CA VAL A 450 8.21 14.03 -14.51
C VAL A 450 7.12 14.72 -13.71
N GLY A 451 6.70 14.08 -12.63
CA GLY A 451 5.74 14.62 -11.70
C GLY A 451 6.04 14.23 -10.27
N ALA A 452 5.52 15.02 -9.34
CA ALA A 452 5.53 14.71 -7.93
C ALA A 452 4.21 15.15 -7.27
N SER A 453 3.89 14.53 -6.13
CA SER A 453 2.83 14.96 -5.24
C SER A 453 3.35 14.94 -3.81
N ILE A 454 3.03 15.99 -3.04
CA ILE A 454 3.45 16.16 -1.66
C ILE A 454 2.27 16.58 -0.80
N THR A 455 2.28 16.18 0.46
CA THR A 455 1.34 16.68 1.48
C THR A 455 2.11 17.65 2.37
N PRO A 456 1.87 18.97 2.25
CA PRO A 456 2.65 19.97 2.98
C PRO A 456 2.28 20.04 4.47
N ASN A 457 1.04 19.68 4.81
CA ASN A 457 0.55 19.60 6.18
C ASN A 457 -0.40 18.41 6.27
N THR A 458 -0.20 17.57 7.28
CA THR A 458 -0.90 16.29 7.50
C THR A 458 -2.26 16.39 8.16
N SER A 459 -2.75 17.61 8.44
CA SER A 459 -4.07 17.90 9.04
C SER A 459 -5.00 18.78 8.17
N THR A 460 -4.50 19.30 7.04
CA THR A 460 -5.27 20.25 6.21
C THR A 460 -6.32 19.51 5.37
N LEU A 461 -7.60 19.68 5.72
CA LEU A 461 -8.75 19.08 5.02
C LEU A 461 -8.63 17.55 4.84
N GLY A 462 -8.20 16.87 5.91
CA GLY A 462 -7.99 15.43 6.01
C GLY A 462 -6.89 15.12 7.02
N SER A 463 -6.56 13.86 7.22
CA SER A 463 -5.47 13.41 8.08
C SER A 463 -4.55 12.45 7.32
N GLY A 464 -3.24 12.55 7.55
CA GLY A 464 -2.24 11.69 6.91
C GLY A 464 -1.41 12.39 5.85
N ALA A 465 -0.42 11.66 5.31
CA ALA A 465 0.49 12.17 4.31
C ALA A 465 0.46 11.36 3.01
N ARG A 466 0.81 12.02 1.91
CA ARG A 466 1.11 11.40 0.63
C ARG A 466 2.32 12.05 -0.01
N TYR A 467 3.28 11.20 -0.35
CA TYR A 467 4.46 11.53 -1.14
C TYR A 467 4.52 10.60 -2.33
N ALA A 468 4.64 11.18 -3.52
CA ALA A 468 4.60 10.42 -4.76
C ALA A 468 5.54 11.06 -5.79
N VAL A 469 6.24 10.22 -6.55
CA VAL A 469 7.06 10.63 -7.69
C VAL A 469 6.83 9.69 -8.86
N SER A 470 6.83 10.21 -10.08
CA SER A 470 6.74 9.40 -11.29
C SER A 470 7.48 10.07 -12.42
N LEU A 471 8.12 9.23 -13.23
CA LEU A 471 8.98 9.59 -14.33
C LEU A 471 8.62 8.70 -15.52
N SER A 472 8.52 9.29 -16.71
CA SER A 472 8.44 8.58 -17.98
C SER A 472 9.63 9.00 -18.83
N LEU A 473 10.61 8.11 -18.97
CA LEU A 473 11.88 8.41 -19.63
C LEU A 473 11.70 8.78 -21.11
N ALA A 474 10.88 8.01 -21.83
CA ALA A 474 10.61 8.28 -23.22
C ALA A 474 9.24 7.76 -23.64
N THR A 475 8.50 8.56 -24.39
CA THR A 475 7.42 8.10 -25.26
C THR A 475 7.75 8.55 -26.67
N ILE A 476 8.01 7.60 -27.57
CA ILE A 476 8.36 7.82 -28.96
C ILE A 476 7.10 7.66 -29.80
N ARG A 477 6.83 8.61 -30.71
CA ARG A 477 5.60 8.66 -31.50
C ARG A 477 5.91 8.67 -33.01
N PHE A 478 5.13 7.90 -33.77
CA PHE A 478 5.28 7.73 -35.23
C PHE A 478 3.98 8.00 -35.99
#